data_AF-A0A1I0NRF5-F1
#
_entry.id   AF-A0A1I0NRF5-F1
#
_cell.length_a   1.000
_cell.length_b   1.000
_cell.length_c   1.000
_cell.angle_alpha   90.00
_cell.angle_beta   90.00
_cell.angle_gamma   90.00
#
_symmetry.space_group_name_H-M   'P 1'
#
loop_
_entity.id
_entity.type
_entity.pdbx_description
1 polymer ?
#
loop_
_entity_poly.entity_id
_entity_poly.type
_entity_poly.pdbx_seq_one_letter_code
_entity_poly.pdbx_strand_id
1 'polypeptide(L)'
;MKKVLLILISIFILIFIIGLGCFTHFKAEQEAIKKNDKLEAEKGFEELILFCNENHDDIEEISVEVNKIIKDNSSINYAGDIVSQITNPKWKQLSKQLQISYPEDFNLSYNMVSYHDYSRQKKGPYSLYVVYFNESEENIQNYLSGRFVSPSRYTKVSNHLYVCLFETQLV
;
A
#
# COMPACT_ATOMS: atom_id res chain seq x y z
N MET A 1 27.41 54.77 -15.85
CA MET A 1 26.99 53.90 -14.70
C MET A 1 25.50 53.59 -14.67
N LYS A 2 24.56 54.56 -14.77
CA LYS A 2 23.10 54.30 -14.71
C LYS A 2 22.53 53.32 -15.77
N LYS A 3 23.04 53.35 -17.00
CA LYS A 3 22.57 52.47 -18.10
C LYS A 3 22.91 50.98 -17.89
N VAL A 4 24.06 50.69 -17.29
CA VAL A 4 24.50 49.31 -17.00
C VAL A 4 23.65 48.69 -15.88
N LEU A 5 23.32 49.50 -14.86
CA LEU A 5 22.43 49.08 -13.77
C LEU A 5 21.02 48.73 -14.28
N LEU A 6 20.47 49.53 -15.20
CA LEU A 6 19.17 49.26 -15.83
C LEU A 6 19.17 47.95 -16.62
N ILE A 7 20.24 47.65 -17.35
CA ILE A 7 20.36 46.39 -18.12
C ILE A 7 20.42 45.18 -17.18
N LEU A 8 21.18 45.25 -16.09
CA LEU A 8 21.29 44.17 -15.11
C LEU A 8 19.97 43.88 -14.41
N ILE A 9 19.20 44.93 -14.06
CA ILE A 9 17.87 44.77 -13.46
C ILE A 9 16.90 44.09 -14.44
N SER A 10 16.92 44.46 -15.72
CA SER A 10 16.06 43.82 -16.73
C SER A 10 16.40 42.34 -16.95
N ILE A 11 17.69 41.98 -16.95
CA ILE A 11 18.12 40.58 -17.04
C ILE A 11 17.67 39.80 -15.80
N PHE A 12 17.80 40.38 -14.61
CA PHE A 12 17.37 39.75 -13.36
C PHE A 12 15.86 39.49 -13.34
N ILE A 13 15.05 40.46 -13.78
CA ILE A 13 13.59 40.31 -13.90
C ILE A 13 13.25 39.19 -14.91
N LEU A 14 13.96 39.12 -16.04
CA LEU A 14 13.73 38.08 -17.05
C LEU A 14 14.04 36.68 -16.49
N ILE A 15 15.18 36.52 -15.81
CA ILE A 15 15.57 35.25 -15.17
C ILE A 15 14.56 34.87 -14.09
N PHE A 16 14.09 35.84 -13.29
CA PHE A 16 13.10 35.61 -12.25
C PHE A 16 11.76 35.12 -12.81
N ILE A 17 11.28 35.72 -13.91
CA ILE A 17 10.03 35.30 -14.57
C ILE A 17 10.16 33.89 -15.15
N ILE A 18 11.28 33.58 -15.81
CA ILE A 18 11.54 32.23 -16.35
C ILE A 18 11.60 31.20 -15.20
N GLY A 19 12.31 31.52 -14.12
CA GLY A 19 12.40 30.66 -12.94
C GLY A 19 11.04 30.42 -12.28
N LEU A 20 10.20 31.46 -12.16
CA LEU A 20 8.84 31.33 -11.65
C LEU A 20 7.99 30.44 -12.57
N GLY A 21 8.09 30.63 -13.88
CA GLY A 21 7.36 29.83 -14.87
C GLY A 21 7.75 28.35 -14.85
N CYS A 22 9.04 28.04 -14.74
CA CYS A 22 9.51 26.66 -14.58
C CYS A 22 9.04 26.05 -13.26
N PHE A 23 9.09 26.82 -12.16
CA PHE A 23 8.64 26.35 -10.85
C PHE A 23 7.14 26.05 -10.81
N THR A 24 6.30 26.94 -11.35
CA THR A 24 4.86 26.73 -11.38
C THR A 24 4.47 25.58 -12.31
N HIS A 25 5.13 25.43 -13.45
CA HIS A 25 4.93 24.29 -14.36
C HIS A 25 5.29 22.96 -13.67
N PHE A 26 6.47 22.88 -13.04
CA PHE A 26 6.91 21.69 -12.33
C PHE A 26 5.98 21.33 -11.16
N LYS A 27 5.50 22.33 -10.41
CA LYS A 27 4.54 22.11 -9.33
C LYS A 27 3.20 21.60 -9.85
N ALA A 28 2.69 22.18 -10.94
CA ALA A 28 1.44 21.74 -11.55
C ALA A 28 1.55 20.30 -12.09
N GLU A 29 2.69 19.94 -12.70
CA GLU A 29 2.98 18.59 -13.16
C GLU A 29 3.02 17.59 -12.00
N GLN A 30 3.69 17.93 -10.90
CA GLN A 30 3.67 17.09 -9.69
C GLN A 30 2.29 16.94 -9.05
N GLU A 31 1.49 18.01 -9.00
CA GLU A 31 0.11 17.93 -8.50
C GLU A 31 -0.76 17.05 -9.40
N ALA A 32 -0.57 17.11 -10.72
CA ALA A 32 -1.25 16.24 -11.68
C ALA A 32 -0.86 14.76 -11.50
N ILE A 33 0.44 14.47 -11.34
CA ILE A 33 0.93 13.10 -11.06
C ILE A 33 0.33 12.57 -9.75
N LYS A 34 0.41 13.34 -8.66
CA LYS A 34 -0.17 12.95 -7.35
C LYS A 34 -1.66 12.67 -7.43
N LYS A 35 -2.40 13.47 -8.21
CA LYS A 35 -3.84 13.26 -8.43
C LYS A 35 -4.10 11.97 -9.21
N ASN A 36 -3.29 11.67 -10.23
CA ASN A 36 -3.41 10.43 -10.99
C ASN A 36 -3.07 9.20 -10.14
N ASP A 37 -1.98 9.23 -9.40
CA ASP A 37 -1.57 8.14 -8.50
C ASP A 37 -2.66 7.82 -7.48
N LYS A 38 -3.29 8.86 -6.91
CA LYS A 38 -4.42 8.68 -5.99
C LYS A 38 -5.61 7.99 -6.65
N LEU A 39 -5.99 8.43 -7.85
CA LEU A 39 -7.12 7.85 -8.58
C LEU A 39 -6.86 6.38 -8.96
N GLU A 40 -5.63 6.06 -9.40
CA GLU A 40 -5.22 4.69 -9.69
C GLU A 40 -5.23 3.80 -8.44
N ALA A 41 -4.78 4.35 -7.30
CA ALA A 41 -4.79 3.64 -6.02
C ALA A 41 -6.22 3.38 -5.51
N GLU A 42 -7.11 4.37 -5.59
CA GLU A 42 -8.52 4.23 -5.21
C GLU A 42 -9.23 3.21 -6.11
N LYS A 43 -8.99 3.25 -7.42
CA LYS A 43 -9.50 2.22 -8.34
C LYS A 43 -8.96 0.83 -8.00
N GLY A 44 -7.66 0.72 -7.70
CA GLY A 44 -7.05 -0.54 -7.27
C GLY A 44 -7.63 -1.07 -5.96
N PHE A 45 -7.95 -0.19 -5.02
CA PHE A 45 -8.59 -0.56 -3.76
C PHE A 45 -9.96 -1.21 -3.99
N GLU A 46 -10.81 -0.61 -4.83
CA GLU A 46 -12.12 -1.18 -5.18
C GLU A 46 -12.00 -2.52 -5.93
N GLU A 47 -11.07 -2.62 -6.88
CA GLU A 47 -10.82 -3.87 -7.61
C GLU A 47 -10.31 -4.99 -6.69
N LEU A 48 -9.46 -4.66 -5.72
CA LEU A 48 -8.96 -5.62 -4.72
C LEU A 48 -10.06 -6.05 -3.75
N ILE A 49 -10.97 -5.14 -3.35
CA ILE A 49 -12.15 -5.50 -2.53
C ILE A 49 -13.02 -6.51 -3.28
N LEU A 50 -13.29 -6.29 -4.56
CA LEU A 50 -14.07 -7.24 -5.38
C LEU A 50 -13.38 -8.60 -5.44
N PHE A 51 -12.08 -8.61 -5.75
CA PHE A 51 -11.28 -9.85 -5.76
C PHE A 51 -11.36 -10.59 -4.42
N CYS A 52 -11.20 -9.89 -3.29
CA CYS A 52 -11.26 -10.51 -1.97
C CYS A 52 -12.67 -11.01 -1.64
N ASN A 53 -13.73 -10.30 -2.01
CA ASN A 53 -15.11 -10.78 -1.83
C ASN A 53 -15.40 -12.05 -2.65
N GLU A 54 -14.76 -12.23 -3.81
CA GLU A 54 -14.95 -13.44 -4.63
C GLU A 54 -14.12 -14.63 -4.12
N ASN A 55 -13.05 -14.38 -3.37
CA ASN A 55 -12.04 -15.38 -3.00
C ASN A 55 -11.83 -15.48 -1.47
N HIS A 56 -12.73 -14.92 -0.65
CA HIS A 56 -12.48 -14.76 0.79
C HIS A 56 -12.26 -16.10 1.51
N ASP A 57 -13.05 -17.12 1.22
CA ASP A 57 -12.91 -18.46 1.82
C ASP A 57 -11.52 -19.06 1.53
N ASP A 58 -11.05 -18.91 0.30
CA ASP A 58 -9.75 -19.41 -0.14
C ASP A 58 -8.60 -18.66 0.53
N ILE A 59 -8.72 -17.32 0.64
CA ILE A 59 -7.73 -16.47 1.31
C ILE A 59 -7.66 -16.82 2.81
N GLU A 60 -8.80 -17.01 3.47
CA GLU A 60 -8.84 -17.38 4.88
C GLU A 60 -8.24 -18.77 5.14
N GLU A 61 -8.58 -19.75 4.31
CA GLU A 61 -8.03 -21.11 4.43
C GLU A 61 -6.50 -21.11 4.34
N ILE A 62 -5.94 -20.35 3.39
CA ILE A 62 -4.49 -20.18 3.24
C ILE A 62 -3.92 -19.38 4.41
N SER A 63 -4.62 -18.36 4.91
CA SER A 63 -4.15 -17.57 6.05
C SER A 63 -4.05 -18.41 7.33
N VAL A 64 -4.99 -19.34 7.55
CA VAL A 64 -4.94 -20.30 8.66
C VAL A 64 -3.73 -21.23 8.52
N GLU A 65 -3.47 -21.72 7.32
CA GLU A 65 -2.27 -22.54 7.04
C GLU A 65 -0.98 -21.76 7.30
N VAL A 66 -0.88 -20.53 6.80
CA VAL A 66 0.29 -19.64 7.01
C VAL A 66 0.52 -19.36 8.50
N ASN A 67 -0.53 -19.05 9.25
CA ASN A 67 -0.42 -18.86 10.71
C ASN A 67 0.12 -20.10 11.42
N LYS A 68 -0.30 -21.29 10.98
CA LYS A 68 0.22 -22.56 11.52
C LYS A 68 1.70 -22.72 11.21
N ILE A 69 2.13 -22.47 9.96
CA ILE A 69 3.54 -22.52 9.54
C ILE A 69 4.41 -21.59 10.41
N ILE A 70 3.94 -20.35 10.65
CA ILE A 70 4.63 -19.36 11.48
C ILE A 70 4.72 -19.82 12.94
N LYS A 71 3.60 -20.32 13.48
CA LYS A 71 3.54 -20.81 14.87
C LYS A 71 4.47 -21.99 15.11
N ASP A 72 4.55 -22.90 14.14
CA ASP A 72 5.35 -24.12 14.25
C ASP A 72 6.84 -23.86 13.98
N ASN A 73 7.20 -22.73 13.37
CA ASN A 73 8.59 -22.37 13.04
C ASN A 73 8.94 -20.93 13.46
N SER A 74 9.38 -20.77 14.70
CA SER A 74 9.82 -19.47 15.25
C SER A 74 11.08 -18.88 14.59
N SER A 75 11.76 -19.64 13.73
CA SER A 75 13.02 -19.26 13.08
C SER A 75 12.87 -18.84 11.62
N ILE A 76 11.63 -18.74 11.10
CA ILE A 76 11.37 -18.23 9.75
C ILE A 76 11.76 -16.76 9.70
N ASN A 77 12.66 -16.41 8.77
CA ASN A 77 13.18 -15.06 8.61
C ASN A 77 12.92 -14.48 7.20
N TYR A 78 12.23 -15.22 6.32
CA TYR A 78 11.98 -14.78 4.95
C TYR A 78 10.61 -15.25 4.43
N ALA A 79 9.94 -14.41 3.62
CA ALA A 79 8.64 -14.72 3.02
C ALA A 79 8.66 -16.03 2.22
N GLY A 80 9.76 -16.28 1.49
CA GLY A 80 9.94 -17.47 0.66
C GLY A 80 9.90 -18.78 1.45
N ASP A 81 10.37 -18.78 2.70
CA ASP A 81 10.37 -19.97 3.55
C ASP A 81 8.94 -20.38 3.90
N ILE A 82 8.06 -19.39 4.15
CA ILE A 82 6.63 -19.62 4.36
C ILE A 82 6.00 -20.16 3.07
N VAL A 83 6.23 -19.48 1.94
CA VAL A 83 5.63 -19.82 0.64
C VAL A 83 5.96 -21.25 0.23
N SER A 84 7.19 -21.71 0.48
CA SER A 84 7.62 -23.08 0.15
C SER A 84 6.90 -24.18 0.94
N GLN A 85 6.28 -23.84 2.07
CA GLN A 85 5.59 -24.75 2.98
C GLN A 85 4.07 -24.76 2.80
N ILE A 86 3.52 -23.85 1.98
CA ILE A 86 2.08 -23.81 1.69
C ILE A 86 1.71 -24.98 0.80
N THR A 87 0.79 -25.81 1.28
CA THR A 87 0.29 -27.01 0.62
C THR A 87 -1.06 -26.80 -0.03
N ASN A 88 -1.83 -25.77 0.36
CA ASN A 88 -3.12 -25.48 -0.25
C ASN A 88 -2.97 -25.15 -1.75
N PRO A 89 -3.59 -25.92 -2.66
CA PRO A 89 -3.41 -25.76 -4.10
C PRO A 89 -3.97 -24.43 -4.63
N LYS A 90 -4.92 -23.81 -3.93
CA LYS A 90 -5.51 -22.50 -4.28
C LYS A 90 -4.47 -21.40 -4.21
N TRP A 91 -3.40 -21.58 -3.42
CA TRP A 91 -2.33 -20.60 -3.32
C TRP A 91 -1.72 -20.26 -4.67
N LYS A 92 -1.53 -21.24 -5.56
CA LYS A 92 -0.99 -21.00 -6.91
C LYS A 92 -1.82 -20.02 -7.74
N GLN A 93 -3.14 -19.99 -7.51
CA GLN A 93 -4.03 -19.05 -8.18
C GLN A 93 -3.99 -17.69 -7.50
N LEU A 94 -4.15 -17.64 -6.18
CA LEU A 94 -4.14 -16.38 -5.42
C LEU A 94 -2.79 -15.66 -5.53
N SER A 95 -1.69 -16.42 -5.59
CA SER A 95 -0.33 -15.92 -5.69
C SER A 95 -0.03 -15.22 -7.02
N LYS A 96 -0.99 -15.15 -7.95
CA LYS A 96 -0.93 -14.32 -9.16
C LYS A 96 -1.23 -12.84 -8.89
N GLN A 97 -1.87 -12.55 -7.77
CA GLN A 97 -2.28 -11.21 -7.37
C GLN A 97 -1.78 -10.85 -5.96
N LEU A 98 -1.76 -11.81 -5.04
CA LEU A 98 -1.34 -11.64 -3.67
C LEU A 98 0.07 -12.20 -3.43
N GLN A 99 0.91 -11.44 -2.73
CA GLN A 99 2.20 -11.91 -2.22
C GLN A 99 2.19 -11.82 -0.70
N ILE A 100 2.66 -12.87 -0.02
CA ILE A 100 2.88 -12.81 1.44
C ILE A 100 3.90 -11.72 1.71
N SER A 101 3.51 -10.75 2.56
CA SER A 101 4.36 -9.64 2.93
C SER A 101 5.16 -10.01 4.19
N TYR A 102 6.49 -10.09 4.08
CA TYR A 102 7.39 -10.36 5.20
C TYR A 102 8.82 -9.88 4.93
N PRO A 103 9.45 -9.10 5.83
CA PRO A 103 8.88 -8.07 6.69
C PRO A 103 9.00 -6.71 5.99
N GLU A 104 7.91 -5.96 5.83
CA GLU A 104 7.94 -4.49 5.82
C GLU A 104 6.51 -3.93 5.92
N ASP A 105 6.35 -2.99 6.86
CA ASP A 105 5.13 -2.30 7.31
C ASP A 105 4.05 -3.10 8.08
N PHE A 106 3.90 -4.41 7.85
CA PHE A 106 3.00 -5.29 8.64
C PHE A 106 3.80 -6.45 9.24
N ASN A 107 3.87 -6.52 10.58
CA ASN A 107 4.46 -7.68 11.25
C ASN A 107 3.61 -8.91 10.96
N LEU A 108 4.13 -9.92 10.25
CA LEU A 108 3.50 -11.23 10.35
C LEU A 108 3.64 -11.74 11.78
N SER A 109 2.55 -12.25 12.31
CA SER A 109 2.48 -12.89 13.62
C SER A 109 1.53 -14.07 13.53
N TYR A 110 1.54 -14.97 14.51
CA TYR A 110 0.66 -16.14 14.50
C TYR A 110 -0.85 -15.79 14.50
N ASN A 111 -1.19 -14.52 14.76
CA ASN A 111 -2.54 -13.99 14.77
C ASN A 111 -2.82 -13.01 13.61
N MET A 112 -1.85 -12.75 12.72
CA MET A 112 -2.02 -11.82 11.61
C MET A 112 -1.21 -12.25 10.39
N VAL A 113 -1.90 -12.41 9.26
CA VAL A 113 -1.26 -12.65 7.95
C VAL A 113 -1.53 -11.47 7.03
N SER A 114 -0.49 -10.95 6.38
CA SER A 114 -0.60 -9.83 5.47
C SER A 114 -0.12 -10.20 4.08
N TYR A 115 -0.93 -9.82 3.09
CA TYR A 115 -0.62 -9.97 1.67
C TYR A 115 -0.53 -8.60 1.04
N HIS A 116 0.49 -8.37 0.22
CA HIS A 116 0.57 -7.20 -0.64
C HIS A 116 -0.06 -7.53 -2.00
N ASP A 117 -0.88 -6.62 -2.55
CA ASP A 117 -1.29 -6.73 -3.96
C ASP A 117 -0.10 -6.36 -4.85
N TYR A 118 0.63 -7.38 -5.30
CA TYR A 118 1.82 -7.19 -6.13
C TYR A 118 1.48 -7.05 -7.62
N SER A 119 0.23 -7.34 -8.02
CA SER A 119 -0.20 -7.19 -9.42
C SER A 119 -0.15 -5.72 -9.86
N ARG A 120 -0.17 -4.80 -8.89
CA ARG A 120 0.00 -3.37 -9.09
C ARG A 120 1.32 -2.95 -8.46
N GLN A 121 2.25 -2.47 -9.29
CA GLN A 121 3.45 -1.80 -8.76
C GLN A 121 3.02 -0.62 -7.87
N LYS A 122 3.76 -0.37 -6.79
CA LYS A 122 3.54 0.77 -5.89
C LYS A 122 3.36 2.06 -6.71
N LYS A 123 2.25 2.76 -6.48
CA LYS A 123 1.90 4.02 -7.18
C LYS A 123 2.10 5.19 -6.23
N GLY A 124 3.24 5.88 -6.36
CA GLY A 124 3.59 6.98 -5.47
C GLY A 124 3.60 6.55 -3.99
N PRO A 125 2.91 7.27 -3.09
CA PRO A 125 2.87 6.93 -1.67
C PRO A 125 1.92 5.77 -1.32
N TYR A 126 1.15 5.25 -2.28
CA TYR A 126 0.04 4.33 -2.01
C TYR A 126 0.45 2.86 -2.12
N SER A 127 0.04 2.05 -1.15
CA SER A 127 0.24 0.59 -1.13
C SER A 127 -1.04 -0.15 -0.71
N LEU A 128 -1.34 -1.27 -1.37
CA LEU A 128 -2.56 -2.05 -1.14
C LEU A 128 -2.24 -3.38 -0.46
N TYR A 129 -2.96 -3.67 0.61
CA TYR A 129 -2.77 -4.87 1.41
C TYR A 129 -4.09 -5.59 1.68
N VAL A 130 -4.01 -6.90 1.81
CA VAL A 130 -5.06 -7.76 2.37
C VAL A 130 -4.55 -8.29 3.70
N VAL A 131 -5.31 -8.15 4.76
CA VAL A 131 -4.91 -8.54 6.12
C VAL A 131 -5.93 -9.49 6.70
N TYR A 132 -5.46 -10.66 7.08
CA TYR A 132 -6.21 -11.64 7.85
C TYR A 132 -5.84 -11.52 9.33
N PHE A 133 -6.84 -11.51 10.20
CA PHE A 133 -6.69 -11.48 11.65
C PHE A 133 -7.35 -12.69 12.32
N ASN A 134 -6.56 -13.46 13.06
CA ASN A 134 -7.06 -14.51 13.95
C ASN A 134 -7.20 -13.96 15.38
N GLU A 135 -8.08 -12.97 15.53
CA GLU A 135 -8.31 -12.20 16.75
C GLU A 135 -9.80 -11.89 16.93
N SER A 136 -10.17 -11.38 18.11
CA SER A 136 -11.52 -10.87 18.37
C SER A 136 -11.80 -9.59 17.57
N GLU A 137 -13.07 -9.34 17.25
CA GLU A 137 -13.48 -8.12 16.52
C GLU A 137 -13.06 -6.84 17.24
N GLU A 138 -13.12 -6.82 18.57
CA GLU A 138 -12.65 -5.68 19.39
C GLU A 138 -11.15 -5.41 19.17
N ASN A 139 -10.31 -6.45 19.23
CA ASN A 139 -8.88 -6.32 19.01
C ASN A 139 -8.56 -5.85 17.59
N ILE A 140 -9.31 -6.35 16.60
CA ILE A 140 -9.15 -5.95 15.20
C ILE A 140 -9.49 -4.47 15.02
N GLN A 141 -10.62 -4.00 15.56
CA GLN A 141 -11.00 -2.59 15.45
C GLN A 141 -10.02 -1.66 16.18
N ASN A 142 -9.51 -2.08 17.35
CA ASN A 142 -8.48 -1.34 18.08
C ASN A 142 -7.18 -1.23 17.25
N TYR A 143 -6.78 -2.30 16.57
CA TYR A 143 -5.62 -2.29 15.67
C TYR A 143 -5.83 -1.35 14.47
N LEU A 144 -6.96 -1.49 13.76
CA LEU A 144 -7.25 -0.71 12.55
C LEU A 144 -7.38 0.78 12.87
N SER A 145 -8.09 1.15 13.94
CA SER A 145 -8.23 2.54 14.38
C SER A 145 -6.92 3.19 14.83
N GLY A 146 -6.00 2.41 15.40
CA GLY A 146 -4.66 2.89 15.74
C GLY A 146 -3.74 3.05 14.52
N ARG A 147 -4.01 2.33 13.43
CA ARG A 147 -3.15 2.31 12.23
C ARG A 147 -3.62 3.27 11.14
N PHE A 148 -4.93 3.46 10.97
CA PHE A 148 -5.51 4.28 9.91
C PHE A 148 -6.15 5.55 10.45
N VAL A 149 -5.79 6.69 9.85
CA VAL A 149 -6.34 8.00 10.20
C VAL A 149 -7.81 8.13 9.81
N SER A 150 -8.27 7.37 8.80
CA SER A 150 -9.65 7.38 8.31
C SER A 150 -10.17 5.96 8.11
N PRO A 151 -11.41 5.64 8.53
CA PRO A 151 -12.07 4.36 8.24
C PRO A 151 -12.22 4.06 6.75
N SER A 152 -12.19 5.09 5.89
CA SER A 152 -12.28 4.91 4.42
C SER A 152 -11.04 4.28 3.79
N ARG A 153 -10.03 3.92 4.59
CA ARG A 153 -8.76 3.32 4.15
C ARG A 153 -8.69 1.83 4.42
N TYR A 154 -9.75 1.23 4.97
CA TYR A 154 -9.88 -0.22 5.04
C TYR A 154 -11.35 -0.64 4.88
N THR A 155 -11.55 -1.84 4.34
CA THR A 155 -12.88 -2.42 4.13
C THR A 155 -12.90 -3.84 4.68
N LYS A 156 -13.90 -4.12 5.53
CA LYS A 156 -14.17 -5.48 6.05
C LYS A 156 -14.74 -6.34 4.90
N VAL A 157 -14.06 -7.42 4.57
CA VAL A 157 -14.52 -8.43 3.59
C VAL A 157 -15.24 -9.56 4.33
N SER A 158 -14.68 -10.00 5.46
CA SER A 158 -15.27 -11.00 6.33
C SER A 158 -15.01 -10.68 7.80
N ASN A 159 -15.36 -11.58 8.72
CA ASN A 159 -15.02 -11.40 10.14
C ASN A 159 -13.52 -11.27 10.40
N HIS A 160 -12.70 -11.93 9.58
CA HIS A 160 -11.26 -12.02 9.77
C HIS A 160 -10.45 -11.35 8.66
N LEU A 161 -11.06 -11.01 7.53
CA LEU A 161 -10.36 -10.51 6.35
C LEU A 161 -10.71 -9.05 6.05
N TYR A 162 -9.67 -8.24 5.85
CA TYR A 162 -9.77 -6.82 5.57
C TYR A 162 -8.89 -6.43 4.39
N VAL A 163 -9.36 -5.52 3.56
CA VAL A 163 -8.56 -4.87 2.50
C VAL A 163 -8.19 -3.48 2.96
N CYS A 164 -6.95 -3.08 2.74
CA CYS A 164 -6.34 -1.89 3.32
C CYS A 164 -5.58 -1.07 2.26
N LEU A 165 -5.79 0.25 2.27
CA LEU A 165 -5.06 1.23 1.47
C LEU A 165 -4.15 2.07 2.36
N PHE A 166 -2.85 1.86 2.24
CA PHE A 166 -1.82 2.61 2.94
C PHE A 166 -1.39 3.82 2.15
N GLU A 167 -1.22 4.93 2.86
CA GLU A 167 -0.59 6.14 2.35
C GLU A 167 0.69 6.39 3.14
N THR A 168 1.83 6.25 2.48
CA THR A 168 3.10 6.66 3.06
C THR A 168 3.13 8.19 3.02
N GLN A 169 3.09 8.85 4.17
CA GLN A 169 3.39 10.29 4.17
C GLN A 169 4.86 10.43 3.78
N LEU A 170 5.13 10.96 2.58
CA LEU A 170 6.46 11.41 2.20
C LEU A 170 6.80 12.59 3.14
N VAL A 171 7.62 12.33 4.16
CA VAL A 171 8.20 13.34 5.06
C VAL A 171 9.21 14.17 4.29
#